data_AF-D2BYY0-F1
#
_entry.id   AF-D2BYY0-F1
#
_cell.length_a   1.000
_cell.length_b   1.000
_cell.length_c   1.000
_cell.angle_alpha   90.00
_cell.angle_beta   90.00
_cell.angle_gamma   90.00
#
_symmetry.space_group_name_H-M   'P 1'
#
loop_
_entity.id
_entity.type
_entity.pdbx_description
1 polymer ?
#
loop_
_entity_poly.entity_id
_entity_poly.type
_entity_poly.pdbx_seq_one_letter_code
_entity_poly.pdbx_strand_id
1 'polypeptide(L)'
;MGATVFIGYLERTSLRITLNRIASDALEDLLDDALQGNHPIIYEKIMEVLVLDQINFTDLNNEEFILAVKVIRDCIKRRTELTEWQLYQKRIWEEEIEPLVQQDERYLQ
;
A
#
# COMPACT_ATOMS: atom_id res chain seq x y z
N MET A 1 -16.54 -7.94 -4.88
CA MET A 1 -15.11 -8.34 -4.89
C MET A 1 -14.31 -7.14 -4.41
N GLY A 2 -13.12 -7.33 -3.84
CA GLY A 2 -12.21 -6.23 -3.48
C GLY A 2 -11.08 -6.10 -4.52
N ALA A 3 -10.13 -5.22 -4.23
CA ALA A 3 -8.99 -4.94 -5.09
C ALA A 3 -7.86 -5.97 -4.96
N THR A 4 -7.15 -6.18 -6.07
CA THR A 4 -5.86 -6.89 -6.08
C THR A 4 -4.73 -5.88 -5.95
N VAL A 5 -3.91 -6.07 -4.92
CA VAL A 5 -2.75 -5.23 -4.64
C VAL A 5 -1.53 -5.89 -5.23
N PHE A 6 -0.87 -5.21 -6.17
CA PHE A 6 0.39 -5.60 -6.75
C PHE A 6 1.49 -4.83 -6.05
N ILE A 7 2.33 -5.54 -5.29
CA ILE A 7 3.43 -4.93 -4.57
C ILE A 7 4.65 -4.86 -5.47
N GLY A 8 4.94 -5.95 -6.17
CA GLY A 8 6.30 -6.20 -6.60
C GLY A 8 6.55 -7.47 -7.38
N TYR A 9 7.83 -7.79 -7.53
CA TYR A 9 8.30 -9.04 -8.11
C TYR A 9 9.37 -9.66 -7.21
N LEU A 10 9.31 -10.99 -7.06
CA LEU A 10 10.38 -11.80 -6.49
C LEU A 10 10.81 -12.82 -7.54
N GLU A 11 12.05 -12.69 -8.02
CA GLU A 11 12.63 -13.43 -9.14
C GLU A 11 11.83 -13.31 -10.46
N ARG A 12 10.68 -13.99 -10.53
CA ARG A 12 9.75 -14.03 -11.68
C ARG A 12 8.27 -14.10 -11.29
N THR A 13 7.96 -14.09 -10.00
CA THR A 13 6.58 -14.18 -9.49
C THR A 13 6.13 -12.82 -8.99
N SER A 14 4.94 -12.38 -9.41
CA SER A 14 4.34 -11.16 -8.90
C SER A 14 3.99 -11.33 -7.42
N LEU A 15 4.52 -10.47 -6.55
CA LEU A 15 4.10 -10.33 -5.16
C LEU A 15 2.78 -9.56 -5.15
N ARG A 16 1.68 -10.28 -4.95
CA ARG A 16 0.33 -9.71 -4.98
C ARG A 16 -0.60 -10.40 -4.01
N ILE A 17 -1.65 -9.70 -3.61
CA ILE A 17 -2.74 -10.25 -2.80
C ILE A 17 -4.07 -9.68 -3.27
N THR A 18 -5.13 -10.51 -3.26
CA THR A 18 -6.50 -10.04 -3.50
C THR A 18 -7.19 -9.87 -2.16
N LEU A 19 -7.54 -8.62 -1.85
CA LEU A 19 -8.24 -8.27 -0.62
C LEU A 19 -9.75 -8.42 -0.82
N ASN A 20 -10.47 -8.64 0.28
CA ASN A 20 -11.93 -8.48 0.27
C ASN A 20 -12.29 -6.98 0.23
N ARG A 21 -13.55 -6.65 -0.08
CA ARG A 21 -13.97 -5.26 -0.30
C ARG A 21 -13.64 -4.34 0.88
N ILE A 22 -13.91 -4.77 2.11
CA ILE A 22 -13.69 -3.97 3.31
C ILE A 22 -12.20 -3.73 3.55
N ALA A 23 -11.36 -4.75 3.32
CA ALA A 23 -9.91 -4.62 3.43
C ALA A 23 -9.33 -3.72 2.34
N SER A 24 -9.88 -3.76 1.12
CA SER A 24 -9.51 -2.84 0.03
C SER A 24 -9.87 -1.41 0.38
N ASP A 25 -11.11 -1.14 0.79
CA ASP A 25 -11.56 0.20 1.19
C ASP A 25 -10.65 0.76 2.32
N ALA A 26 -10.28 -0.09 3.29
CA ALA A 26 -9.36 0.31 4.36
C ALA A 26 -7.95 0.65 3.84
N LEU A 27 -7.43 -0.11 2.88
CA LEU A 27 -6.14 0.19 2.28
C LEU A 27 -6.17 1.47 1.45
N GLU A 28 -7.22 1.68 0.65
CA GLU A 28 -7.43 2.88 -0.15
C GLU A 28 -7.45 4.13 0.75
N ASP A 29 -8.27 4.14 1.80
CA ASP A 29 -8.33 5.26 2.76
C ASP A 29 -6.97 5.52 3.45
N LEU A 30 -6.19 4.47 3.74
CA LEU A 30 -4.86 4.62 4.30
C LEU A 30 -3.90 5.31 3.31
N LEU A 31 -3.98 4.96 2.02
CA LEU A 31 -3.17 5.55 0.97
C LEU A 31 -3.58 7.01 0.71
N ASP A 32 -4.88 7.31 0.77
CA ASP A 32 -5.40 8.67 0.70
C ASP A 32 -4.78 9.54 1.81
N ASP A 33 -4.89 9.09 3.05
CA ASP A 33 -4.37 9.79 4.23
C ASP A 33 -2.84 9.98 4.18
N ALA A 34 -2.11 8.98 3.69
CA ALA A 34 -0.65 8.98 3.71
C ALA A 34 -0.06 9.78 2.54
N LEU A 35 -0.60 9.62 1.33
CA LEU A 35 0.08 10.01 0.09
C LEU A 35 -0.64 11.09 -0.70
N GLN A 36 -1.98 11.15 -0.71
CA GLN A 36 -2.72 12.02 -1.63
C GLN A 36 -2.34 13.49 -1.49
N GLY A 37 -2.21 13.99 -0.26
CA GLY A 37 -1.86 15.39 0.00
C GLY A 37 -0.37 15.73 -0.06
N ASN A 38 0.51 14.77 0.24
CA ASN A 38 1.95 15.02 0.42
C ASN A 38 2.80 14.51 -0.75
N HIS A 39 2.34 13.47 -1.43
CA HIS A 39 3.02 12.74 -2.50
C HIS A 39 2.05 12.37 -3.63
N PRO A 40 1.34 13.35 -4.23
CA PRO A 40 0.26 13.09 -5.20
C PRO A 40 0.73 12.28 -6.41
N ILE A 41 1.96 12.50 -6.90
CA ILE A 41 2.51 11.76 -8.04
C ILE A 41 2.67 10.26 -7.73
N ILE A 42 3.11 9.92 -6.52
CA ILE A 42 3.26 8.52 -6.09
C ILE A 42 1.88 7.89 -5.88
N TYR A 43 0.96 8.65 -5.27
CA TYR A 43 -0.43 8.24 -5.10
C TYR A 43 -1.11 7.92 -6.44
N GLU A 44 -0.99 8.81 -7.43
CA GLU A 44 -1.56 8.64 -8.76
C GLU A 44 -1.05 7.37 -9.44
N LYS A 45 0.26 7.09 -9.38
CA LYS A 45 0.84 5.84 -9.91
C LYS A 45 0.25 4.60 -9.24
N ILE A 46 0.13 4.63 -7.92
CA ILE A 46 -0.42 3.49 -7.15
C ILE A 46 -1.89 3.23 -7.50
N MET A 47 -2.65 4.30 -7.72
CA MET A 47 -4.11 4.25 -7.90
C MET A 47 -4.56 4.27 -9.37
N GLU A 48 -3.63 4.34 -10.33
CA GLU A 48 -3.90 4.54 -11.76
C GLU A 48 -4.92 3.52 -12.31
N VAL A 49 -4.82 2.27 -11.87
CA VAL A 49 -5.64 1.15 -12.33
C VAL A 49 -6.72 0.74 -11.34
N LEU A 50 -7.07 1.60 -10.38
CA LEU A 50 -8.11 1.32 -9.37
C LEU A 50 -9.47 1.03 -9.99
N VAL A 51 -9.79 1.61 -11.16
CA VAL A 51 -11.02 1.33 -11.93
C VAL A 51 -11.13 -0.14 -12.38
N LEU A 52 -10.02 -0.89 -12.35
CA LEU A 52 -9.95 -2.32 -12.62
C LEU A 52 -9.85 -3.16 -11.34
N ASP A 53 -10.20 -2.57 -10.18
CA ASP A 53 -10.00 -3.15 -8.85
C ASP A 53 -8.53 -3.52 -8.59
N GLN A 54 -7.60 -2.64 -8.94
CA GLN A 54 -6.16 -2.87 -8.77
C GLN A 54 -5.45 -1.69 -8.10
N ILE A 55 -4.57 -2.00 -7.14
CA ILE A 55 -3.68 -1.05 -6.49
C ILE A 55 -2.25 -1.48 -6.82
N ASN A 56 -1.45 -0.62 -7.46
CA ASN A 56 -0.21 -1.04 -8.10
C ASN A 56 1.06 -0.29 -7.65
N PHE A 57 1.87 -0.94 -6.83
CA PHE A 57 3.19 -0.44 -6.44
C PHE A 57 4.30 -0.84 -7.42
N THR A 58 4.01 -1.62 -8.46
CA THR A 58 5.06 -2.07 -9.42
C THR A 58 5.57 -0.94 -10.30
N ASP A 59 4.78 0.10 -10.50
CA ASP A 59 5.11 1.22 -11.38
C ASP A 59 5.95 2.30 -10.68
N LEU A 60 6.22 2.10 -9.39
CA LEU A 60 7.15 2.90 -8.61
C LEU A 60 8.58 2.45 -8.85
N ASN A 61 9.48 3.41 -9.08
CA ASN A 61 10.91 3.14 -9.03
C ASN A 61 11.36 2.83 -7.58
N ASN A 62 12.61 2.41 -7.40
CA ASN A 62 13.12 1.98 -6.09
C ASN A 62 13.01 3.08 -5.02
N GLU A 63 13.36 4.32 -5.35
CA GLU A 63 13.30 5.45 -4.42
C GLU A 63 11.85 5.80 -4.06
N GLU A 64 10.96 5.82 -5.05
CA GLU A 64 9.53 6.07 -4.87
C GLU A 64 8.88 4.98 -4.01
N PHE A 65 9.24 3.72 -4.23
CA PHE A 65 8.73 2.59 -3.45
C PHE A 65 9.13 2.67 -1.98
N ILE A 66 10.43 2.86 -1.70
CA ILE A 66 10.93 3.02 -0.33
C ILE A 66 10.30 4.23 0.35
N LEU A 67 10.16 5.34 -0.38
CA LEU A 67 9.52 6.55 0.12
C LEU A 67 8.04 6.30 0.46
N ALA A 68 7.28 5.66 -0.42
CA ALA A 68 5.87 5.34 -0.19
C ALA A 68 5.68 4.50 1.08
N VAL A 69 6.45 3.41 1.20
CA VAL A 69 6.42 2.51 2.37
C VAL A 69 6.75 3.28 3.65
N LYS A 70 7.77 4.14 3.61
CA LYS A 70 8.15 4.96 4.76
C LYS A 70 7.04 5.93 5.18
N VAL A 71 6.45 6.62 4.22
CA VAL A 71 5.37 7.61 4.49
C VAL A 71 4.14 6.93 5.07
N ILE A 72 3.76 5.76 4.54
CA ILE A 72 2.63 4.99 5.06
C ILE A 72 2.90 4.53 6.50
N ARG A 73 4.08 3.98 6.78
CA ARG A 73 4.49 3.60 8.14
C ARG A 73 4.48 4.79 9.09
N ASP A 74 4.98 5.95 8.65
CA ASP A 74 4.98 7.17 9.45
C ASP A 74 3.56 7.68 9.71
N CYS A 75 2.66 7.59 8.72
CA CYS A 75 1.24 7.93 8.86
C CYS A 75 0.59 7.07 9.95
N ILE A 76 0.80 5.76 9.91
CA ILE A 76 0.30 4.81 10.92
C ILE A 76 0.86 5.16 12.31
N LYS A 77 2.17 5.41 12.42
CA LYS A 77 2.85 5.68 13.71
C LYS A 77 2.47 7.00 14.36
N ARG A 78 2.16 8.04 13.57
CA ARG A 78 1.84 9.38 14.08
C ARG A 78 0.44 9.47 14.68
N ARG A 79 -0.44 8.51 14.41
CA ARG A 79 -1.81 8.47 14.95
C ARG A 79 -1.77 8.04 16.42
N THR A 80 -2.19 8.93 17.32
CA THR A 80 -2.19 8.70 18.77
C THR A 80 -3.52 8.15 19.30
N GLU A 81 -4.64 8.51 18.68
CA GLU A 81 -5.99 8.06 19.04
C GLU A 81 -6.67 7.45 17.80
N LEU A 82 -6.38 6.17 17.53
CA LEU A 82 -6.90 5.47 16.37
C LEU A 82 -8.38 5.13 16.58
N THR A 83 -9.22 5.47 15.61
CA THR A 83 -10.57 4.89 15.52
C THR A 83 -10.50 3.39 15.22
N GLU A 84 -11.59 2.65 15.43
CA GLU A 84 -11.66 1.23 15.04
C GLU A 84 -11.32 1.02 13.55
N TRP A 85 -11.74 1.95 12.69
CA TRP A 85 -11.41 1.92 11.27
C TRP A 85 -9.90 2.08 11.04
N GLN A 86 -9.27 3.06 11.68
CA GLN A 86 -7.83 3.28 11.53
C GLN A 86 -6.98 2.17 12.15
N LEU A 87 -7.47 1.50 13.21
CA LEU A 87 -6.88 0.26 13.72
C LEU A 87 -6.96 -0.87 12.68
N TYR A 88 -8.09 -0.98 11.99
CA TYR A 88 -8.27 -1.94 10.91
C TYR A 88 -7.36 -1.65 9.72
N GLN A 89 -7.24 -0.39 9.29
CA GLN A 89 -6.29 0.03 8.26
C GLN A 89 -4.85 -0.36 8.61
N LYS A 90 -4.42 -0.06 9.85
CA LYS A 90 -3.11 -0.47 10.37
C LYS A 90 -2.93 -1.98 10.28
N ARG A 91 -3.94 -2.74 10.70
CA ARG A 91 -3.91 -4.21 10.70
C ARG A 91 -3.77 -4.76 9.29
N ILE A 92 -4.54 -4.26 8.32
CA ILE A 92 -4.43 -4.67 6.91
C ILE A 92 -3.02 -4.38 6.38
N TRP A 93 -2.47 -3.21 6.70
CA TRP A 93 -1.11 -2.89 6.30
C TRP A 93 -0.08 -3.85 6.90
N GLU A 94 -0.11 -4.06 8.22
CA GLU A 94 0.89 -4.88 8.93
C GLU A 94 0.77 -6.39 8.65
N GLU A 95 -0.45 -6.92 8.50
CA GLU A 95 -0.69 -8.36 8.34
C GLU A 95 -0.68 -8.82 6.88
N GLU A 96 -1.18 -7.99 5.94
CA GLU A 96 -1.40 -8.42 4.55
C GLU A 96 -0.40 -7.79 3.57
N ILE A 97 -0.08 -6.50 3.75
CA ILE A 97 0.70 -5.72 2.76
C ILE A 97 2.19 -5.73 3.09
N GLU A 98 2.55 -5.39 4.32
CA GLU A 98 3.94 -5.22 4.72
C GLU A 98 4.80 -6.50 4.59
N PRO A 99 4.28 -7.72 4.85
CA PRO A 99 5.03 -8.94 4.58
C PRO A 99 5.41 -9.10 3.11
N LEU A 100 4.58 -8.63 2.18
CA LEU A 100 4.88 -8.66 0.74
C LEU A 100 5.89 -7.57 0.37
N VAL A 101 5.78 -6.38 0.96
CA VAL A 101 6.76 -5.30 0.78
C VAL A 101 8.16 -5.76 1.20
N GLN A 102 8.28 -6.46 2.33
CA GLN A 102 9.56 -6.95 2.83
C GLN A 102 10.18 -8.06 1.98
N GLN A 103 9.39 -8.72 1.13
CA GLN A 103 9.85 -9.72 0.17
C GLN A 103 10.29 -9.12 -1.17
N ASP A 104 9.94 -7.87 -1.45
CA ASP A 104 10.30 -7.20 -2.70
C ASP A 104 11.80 -6.85 -2.71
N GLU A 105 12.46 -7.10 -3.85
CA GLU A 105 13.90 -6.86 -4.01
C GLU A 105 14.28 -5.38 -3.78
N ARG A 106 13.40 -4.43 -4.11
CA ARG A 106 13.62 -3.00 -3.91
C ARG A 106 13.69 -2.62 -2.44
N TYR A 107 13.12 -3.43 -1.54
CA TYR A 107 13.19 -3.20 -0.10
C TYR A 107 14.52 -3.67 0.51
N LEU A 108 15.22 -4.59 -0.16
CA LEU A 108 16.48 -5.18 0.31
C LEU A 108 17.74 -4.41 -0.15
N GLN A 109 17.56 -3.40 -1.01
CA GLN A 109 18.63 -2.56 -1.56
C GLN A 109 18.90 -1.34 -0.68
#